data_AF-A0A3D5MLW7-F1
#
_entry.id   AF-A0A3D5MLW7-F1
#
_cell.length_a   1.000
_cell.length_b   1.000
_cell.length_c   1.000
_cell.angle_alpha   90.00
_cell.angle_beta   90.00
_cell.angle_gamma   90.00
#
_symmetry.space_group_name_H-M   'P 1'
#
loop_
_entity.id
_entity.type
_entity.pdbx_description
1 polymer ?
#
loop_
_entity_poly.entity_id
_entity_poly.type
_entity_poly.pdbx_seq_one_letter_code
_entity_poly.pdbx_strand_id
1 'polypeptide(L)'
;MTLLALLAASVAVGRPAEAYWYYEPFPRGVVGTARPPVAMKLFLAPDDRFVGADLWVDGVKVPATWDPESGWVYHVPPAPLKPGLHRVELVVRVEKTRPGYYYDPLRKTFEFSVAETAIEELPLPDAESRHALLYLNARRAAAGLPPLRLEPTLAAAATAHARYVARGPGFDGHMQEPGAAGFTGVHPADRAAYFGYYERTSEVISYRRGAEAAIEEWLSA
;
A
#
# COMPACT_ATOMS: atom_id res chain seq x y z
N MET A 1 28.19 53.67 -36.24
CA MET A 1 27.21 52.59 -36.55
C MET A 1 27.45 51.45 -35.59
N THR A 2 26.62 51.35 -34.56
CA THR A 2 26.75 50.40 -33.45
C THR A 2 26.08 49.09 -33.85
N LEU A 3 26.83 47.98 -33.86
CA LEU A 3 26.31 46.66 -34.18
C LEU A 3 25.56 46.10 -32.96
N LEU A 4 24.23 45.96 -33.05
CA LEU A 4 23.42 45.24 -32.06
C LEU A 4 23.69 43.74 -32.20
N ALA A 5 24.23 43.11 -31.17
CA ALA A 5 24.24 41.66 -31.03
C ALA A 5 22.89 41.19 -30.47
N LEU A 6 22.08 40.50 -31.29
CA LEU A 6 20.92 39.76 -30.79
C LEU A 6 21.41 38.52 -30.04
N LEU A 7 21.25 38.51 -28.72
CA LEU A 7 21.31 37.27 -27.93
C LEU A 7 20.04 36.46 -28.22
N ALA A 8 20.17 35.42 -29.03
CA ALA A 8 19.15 34.39 -29.12
C ALA A 8 19.21 33.54 -27.85
N ALA A 9 18.29 33.75 -26.91
CA ALA A 9 18.07 32.83 -25.81
C ALA A 9 17.44 31.56 -26.39
N SER A 10 18.26 30.54 -26.61
CA SER A 10 17.80 29.19 -26.91
C SER A 10 17.09 28.65 -25.67
N VAL A 11 15.76 28.69 -25.67
CA VAL A 11 14.95 27.91 -24.74
C VAL A 11 15.21 26.45 -25.12
N ALA A 12 16.07 25.77 -24.35
CA ALA A 12 16.27 24.34 -24.49
C ALA A 12 14.93 23.66 -24.20
N VAL A 13 14.24 23.25 -25.26
CA VAL A 13 13.07 22.38 -25.17
C VAL A 13 13.58 21.03 -24.69
N GLY A 14 13.69 20.86 -23.38
CA GLY A 14 14.08 19.59 -22.78
C GLY A 14 13.09 18.52 -23.21
N ARG A 15 13.62 17.35 -23.57
CA ARG A 15 12.84 16.18 -23.96
C ARG A 15 12.35 15.46 -22.70
N PRO A 16 11.09 15.00 -22.62
CA PRO A 16 10.63 14.17 -21.51
C PRO A 16 11.48 12.90 -21.49
N ALA A 17 12.21 12.68 -20.40
CA ALA A 17 12.90 11.43 -20.15
C ALA A 17 11.93 10.49 -19.40
N GLU A 18 11.77 9.26 -19.87
CA GLU A 18 11.25 8.17 -19.03
C GLU A 18 12.37 7.77 -18.07
N ALA A 19 12.50 8.42 -16.91
CA ALA A 19 13.67 8.14 -16.06
C ALA A 19 13.40 7.90 -14.57
N TYR A 20 12.16 7.58 -14.21
CA TYR A 20 11.84 6.80 -13.01
C TYR A 20 10.63 5.91 -13.27
N TRP A 21 10.52 4.81 -12.52
CA TRP A 21 9.39 3.89 -12.60
C TRP A 21 8.55 3.96 -11.32
N TYR A 22 7.32 3.51 -11.40
CA TYR A 22 6.35 3.58 -10.31
C TYR A 22 5.39 2.40 -10.37
N TYR A 23 4.77 2.07 -9.24
CA TYR A 23 3.58 1.21 -9.24
C TYR A 23 2.32 2.06 -9.44
N GLU A 24 1.29 1.48 -10.06
CA GLU A 24 -0.02 2.13 -10.11
C GLU A 24 -0.52 2.47 -8.69
N PRO A 25 -1.23 3.60 -8.53
CA PRO A 25 -1.64 4.06 -7.22
C PRO A 25 -2.72 3.15 -6.60
N PHE A 26 -2.80 3.22 -5.29
CA PHE A 26 -3.76 2.55 -4.43
C PHE A 26 -4.59 3.59 -3.65
N PRO A 27 -5.81 3.24 -3.22
CA PRO A 27 -6.46 1.93 -3.38
C PRO A 27 -6.99 1.69 -4.79
N ARG A 28 -7.36 0.44 -5.10
CA ARG A 28 -8.02 0.04 -6.35
C ARG A 28 -9.20 -0.85 -6.03
N GLY A 29 -10.32 -0.65 -6.73
CA GLY A 29 -11.55 -1.42 -6.48
C GLY A 29 -12.19 -1.10 -5.14
N VAL A 30 -12.76 -2.11 -4.50
CA VAL A 30 -13.46 -1.97 -3.21
C VAL A 30 -12.47 -2.17 -2.05
N VAL A 31 -12.54 -1.33 -1.03
CA VAL A 31 -11.79 -1.46 0.22
C VAL A 31 -12.73 -1.61 1.42
N GLY A 32 -12.27 -2.37 2.40
CA GLY A 32 -13.01 -2.65 3.64
C GLY A 32 -12.55 -1.85 4.85
N THR A 33 -11.65 -0.88 4.68
CA THR A 33 -11.34 0.12 5.70
C THR A 33 -11.85 1.47 5.22
N ALA A 34 -12.44 2.26 6.12
CA ALA A 34 -12.88 3.62 5.80
C ALA A 34 -11.71 4.63 5.86
N ARG A 35 -10.53 4.20 6.29
CA ARG A 35 -9.30 5.01 6.29
C ARG A 35 -8.21 4.39 5.43
N PRO A 36 -8.49 4.03 4.17
CA PRO A 36 -7.50 3.37 3.34
C PRO A 36 -6.38 4.38 3.03
N PRO A 37 -5.10 4.00 3.14
CA PRO A 37 -4.03 4.83 2.63
C PRO A 37 -4.25 5.07 1.12
N VAL A 38 -4.18 6.33 0.71
CA VAL A 38 -4.14 6.76 -0.68
C VAL A 38 -2.68 6.95 -1.03
N ALA A 39 -2.12 6.10 -1.87
CA ALA A 39 -0.68 5.96 -1.98
C ALA A 39 -0.20 5.58 -3.39
N MET A 40 1.03 5.95 -3.71
CA MET A 40 1.74 5.51 -4.91
C MET A 40 3.23 5.33 -4.59
N LYS A 41 3.83 4.24 -5.07
CA LYS A 41 5.24 3.95 -4.84
C LYS A 41 6.06 4.39 -6.04
N LEU A 42 7.11 5.16 -5.77
CA LEU A 42 8.05 5.68 -6.74
C LEU A 42 9.42 5.03 -6.54
N PHE A 43 10.12 4.80 -7.65
CA PHE A 43 11.48 4.30 -7.67
C PHE A 43 12.35 5.28 -8.44
N LEU A 44 12.92 6.21 -7.70
CA LEU A 44 13.74 7.27 -8.24
C LEU A 44 15.14 6.75 -8.58
N ALA A 45 15.71 7.24 -9.67
CA ALA A 45 17.13 7.04 -9.93
C ALA A 45 17.96 7.72 -8.81
N PRO A 46 19.20 7.27 -8.54
CA PRO A 46 20.03 7.82 -7.46
C PRO A 46 20.21 9.35 -7.48
N ASP A 47 20.19 9.93 -8.68
CA ASP A 47 20.41 11.36 -8.93
C ASP A 47 19.10 12.17 -8.99
N ASP A 48 17.94 11.51 -8.94
CA ASP A 48 16.64 12.17 -9.02
C ASP A 48 16.12 12.48 -7.61
N ARG A 49 15.39 13.59 -7.48
CA ARG A 49 14.92 14.12 -6.20
C ARG A 49 13.42 14.33 -6.22
N PHE A 50 12.71 13.79 -5.22
CA PHE A 50 11.32 14.14 -4.96
C PHE A 50 11.24 15.62 -4.55
N VAL A 51 10.40 16.40 -5.24
CA VAL A 51 10.22 17.84 -4.99
C VAL A 51 8.94 18.11 -4.22
N GLY A 52 7.88 17.37 -4.51
CA GLY A 52 6.60 17.53 -3.84
C GLY A 52 5.49 16.77 -4.53
N ALA A 53 4.37 16.65 -3.82
CA ALA A 53 3.14 16.12 -4.38
C ALA A 53 1.96 17.00 -3.99
N ASP A 54 0.97 17.11 -4.88
CA ASP A 54 -0.37 17.54 -4.52
C ASP A 54 -1.31 16.37 -4.67
N LEU A 55 -2.20 16.21 -3.69
CA LEU A 55 -3.18 15.13 -3.65
C LEU A 55 -4.56 15.72 -3.38
N TRP A 56 -5.55 15.25 -4.14
CA TRP A 56 -6.95 15.55 -3.93
C TRP A 56 -7.75 14.27 -3.78
N VAL A 57 -8.66 14.26 -2.82
CA VAL A 57 -9.68 13.22 -2.65
C VAL A 57 -11.04 13.90 -2.75
N ASP A 58 -11.86 13.48 -3.71
CA ASP A 58 -13.16 14.08 -4.05
C ASP A 58 -13.09 15.59 -4.30
N GLY A 59 -12.02 16.02 -4.97
CA GLY A 59 -11.75 17.43 -5.28
C GLY A 59 -11.25 18.26 -4.09
N VAL A 60 -11.15 17.69 -2.89
CA VAL A 60 -10.60 18.35 -1.70
C VAL A 60 -9.11 18.09 -1.62
N LYS A 61 -8.29 19.16 -1.57
CA LYS A 61 -6.84 19.03 -1.42
C LYS A 61 -6.49 18.51 -0.02
N VAL A 62 -5.72 17.44 0.04
CA VAL A 62 -5.26 16.81 1.29
C VAL A 62 -3.73 16.81 1.37
N PRO A 63 -3.14 16.70 2.59
CA PRO A 63 -1.70 16.58 2.74
C PRO A 63 -1.17 15.30 2.09
N ALA A 64 -0.06 15.40 1.35
CA ALA A 64 0.68 14.26 0.85
C ALA A 64 2.03 14.15 1.57
N THR A 65 2.38 12.94 2.01
CA THR A 65 3.63 12.62 2.70
C THR A 65 4.54 11.83 1.76
N TRP A 66 5.83 12.17 1.74
CA TRP A 66 6.87 11.39 1.07
C TRP A 66 7.69 10.63 2.10
N ASP A 67 7.84 9.33 1.90
CA ASP A 67 8.78 8.49 2.64
C ASP A 67 9.93 8.08 1.70
N PRO A 68 11.14 8.63 1.89
CA PRO A 68 12.28 8.34 1.03
C PRO A 68 12.85 6.92 1.20
N GLU A 69 12.60 6.25 2.33
CA GLU A 69 13.13 4.91 2.59
C GLU A 69 12.35 3.87 1.78
N SER A 70 11.02 3.98 1.79
CA SER A 70 10.14 3.08 1.06
C SER A 70 9.83 3.54 -0.37
N GLY A 71 9.93 4.85 -0.64
CA GLY A 71 9.51 5.45 -1.90
C GLY A 71 8.01 5.72 -1.98
N TRP A 72 7.27 5.72 -0.86
CA TRP A 72 5.84 6.01 -0.86
C TRP A 72 5.56 7.52 -0.88
N VAL A 73 4.70 7.94 -1.81
CA VAL A 73 3.91 9.16 -1.66
C VAL A 73 2.53 8.74 -1.18
N TYR A 74 2.08 9.21 -0.02
CA TYR A 74 0.82 8.75 0.55
C TYR A 74 0.08 9.77 1.41
N HIS A 75 -1.19 9.47 1.66
CA HIS A 75 -2.07 10.13 2.62
C HIS A 75 -2.93 9.09 3.32
N VAL A 76 -3.02 9.17 4.65
CA VAL A 76 -3.98 8.37 5.42
C VAL A 76 -5.10 9.30 5.88
N PRO A 77 -6.37 9.06 5.50
CA PRO A 77 -7.48 9.89 5.95
C PRO A 77 -7.55 9.99 7.48
N PRO A 78 -7.53 11.21 8.05
CA PRO A 78 -7.57 11.38 9.50
C PRO A 78 -8.95 11.08 10.11
N ALA A 79 -9.99 11.06 9.26
CA ALA A 79 -11.34 10.65 9.59
C ALA A 79 -11.82 9.59 8.58
N PRO A 80 -12.77 8.72 8.96
CA PRO A 80 -13.38 7.77 8.05
C PRO A 80 -13.97 8.46 6.81
N LEU A 81 -13.64 7.94 5.63
CA LEU A 81 -14.32 8.24 4.38
C LEU A 81 -15.72 7.60 4.41
N LYS A 82 -16.68 8.24 3.73
CA LYS A 82 -18.04 7.68 3.61
C LYS A 82 -18.02 6.44 2.73
N PRO A 83 -18.96 5.50 2.89
CA PRO A 83 -19.17 4.46 1.89
C PRO A 83 -19.45 5.05 0.50
N GLY A 84 -19.02 4.34 -0.55
CA GLY A 84 -19.23 4.70 -1.94
C GLY A 84 -17.96 5.03 -2.72
N LEU A 85 -18.16 5.57 -3.92
CA LEU A 85 -17.10 5.89 -4.87
C LEU A 85 -16.35 7.16 -4.45
N HIS A 86 -15.02 7.06 -4.43
CA HIS A 86 -14.10 8.17 -4.21
C HIS A 86 -13.19 8.35 -5.41
N ARG A 87 -12.94 9.61 -5.79
CA ARG A 87 -12.03 9.96 -6.87
C ARG A 87 -10.79 10.64 -6.32
N VAL A 88 -9.63 10.19 -6.79
CA VAL A 88 -8.33 10.71 -6.39
C VAL A 88 -7.61 11.34 -7.57
N GLU A 89 -6.98 12.48 -7.33
CA GLU A 89 -6.02 13.08 -8.23
C GLU A 89 -4.69 13.28 -7.51
N LEU A 90 -3.61 12.71 -8.06
CA LEU A 90 -2.26 12.80 -7.54
C LEU A 90 -1.36 13.44 -8.58
N VAL A 91 -0.63 14.47 -8.18
CA VAL A 91 0.38 15.13 -9.01
C VAL A 91 1.71 15.07 -8.28
N VAL A 92 2.65 14.29 -8.80
CA VAL A 92 4.00 14.14 -8.27
C VAL A 92 4.98 14.96 -9.09
N ARG A 93 5.89 15.65 -8.42
CA ARG A 93 6.99 16.39 -9.02
C ARG A 93 8.32 15.80 -8.59
N VAL A 94 9.13 15.44 -9.58
CA VAL A 94 10.50 14.95 -9.42
C VAL A 94 11.41 15.85 -10.24
N GLU A 95 12.57 16.17 -9.68
CA GLU A 95 13.62 16.93 -10.35
C GLU A 95 14.81 16.03 -10.62
N LYS A 96 15.42 16.23 -11.79
CA LYS A 96 16.70 15.61 -12.14
C LYS A 96 17.82 16.55 -11.72
N THR A 97 18.86 16.05 -11.06
CA THR A 97 20.03 16.87 -10.72
C THR A 97 20.90 17.23 -11.94
N ARG A 98 20.72 16.56 -13.09
CA ARG A 98 21.45 16.85 -14.32
C ARG A 98 20.91 18.11 -15.03
N PRO A 99 21.71 19.18 -15.20
CA PRO A 99 21.27 20.42 -15.85
C PRO A 99 20.72 20.20 -17.26
N GLY A 100 19.62 20.88 -17.60
CA GLY A 100 19.00 20.85 -18.93
C GLY A 100 18.00 19.70 -19.17
N TYR A 101 17.75 18.85 -18.16
CA TYR A 101 16.77 17.77 -18.21
C TYR A 101 15.71 17.98 -17.13
N TYR A 102 14.44 17.70 -17.44
CA TYR A 102 13.34 17.75 -16.48
C TYR A 102 12.35 16.60 -16.73
N TYR A 103 11.55 16.31 -15.72
CA TYR A 103 10.36 15.48 -15.85
C TYR A 103 9.13 16.36 -15.88
N ASP A 104 8.19 16.04 -16.76
CA ASP A 104 6.83 16.53 -16.58
C ASP A 104 6.27 15.99 -15.26
N PRO A 105 5.44 16.77 -14.53
CA PRO A 105 4.78 16.26 -13.34
C PRO A 105 3.96 15.00 -13.66
N LEU A 106 4.20 13.93 -12.92
CA LEU A 106 3.43 12.70 -13.06
C LEU A 106 2.03 12.94 -12.49
N ARG A 107 1.04 12.86 -13.37
CA ARG A 107 -0.38 13.02 -13.02
C ARG A 107 -1.07 11.66 -13.06
N LYS A 108 -1.76 11.32 -11.99
CA LYS A 108 -2.58 10.11 -11.89
C LYS A 108 -3.96 10.49 -11.40
N THR A 109 -4.97 9.91 -12.04
CA THR A 109 -6.36 9.99 -11.60
C THR A 109 -6.87 8.57 -11.51
N PHE A 110 -7.47 8.23 -10.39
CA PHE A 110 -7.98 6.90 -10.13
C PHE A 110 -9.17 6.96 -9.18
N GLU A 111 -9.89 5.85 -9.10
CA GLU A 111 -11.08 5.71 -8.30
C GLU A 111 -11.01 4.43 -7.48
N PHE A 112 -11.62 4.48 -6.30
CA PHE A 112 -11.84 3.31 -5.46
C PHE A 112 -13.19 3.47 -4.75
N SER A 113 -13.71 2.39 -4.17
CA SER A 113 -14.95 2.43 -3.41
C SER A 113 -14.73 1.96 -1.99
N VAL A 114 -15.21 2.73 -1.01
CA VAL A 114 -15.29 2.28 0.38
C VAL A 114 -16.54 1.43 0.51
N ALA A 115 -16.40 0.19 0.99
CA ALA A 115 -17.54 -0.71 1.20
C ALA A 115 -18.52 -0.14 2.24
N GLU A 116 -19.81 -0.42 2.09
CA GLU A 116 -20.84 -0.12 3.12
C GLU A 116 -20.52 -0.76 4.47
N THR A 117 -19.80 -1.87 4.46
CA THR A 117 -19.36 -2.60 5.65
C THR A 117 -17.92 -2.27 6.04
N ALA A 118 -17.34 -1.20 5.51
CA ALA A 118 -15.96 -0.83 5.82
C ALA A 118 -15.81 -0.51 7.31
N ILE A 119 -14.73 -1.00 7.92
CA ILE A 119 -14.42 -0.72 9.31
C ILE A 119 -13.81 0.68 9.44
N GLU A 120 -14.31 1.48 10.37
CA GLU A 120 -13.80 2.83 10.63
C GLU A 120 -12.44 2.84 11.34
N GLU A 121 -12.23 1.82 12.16
CA GLU A 121 -11.01 1.58 12.92
C GLU A 121 -10.61 0.11 12.78
N LEU A 122 -9.34 -0.13 12.50
CA LEU A 122 -8.80 -1.48 12.42
C LEU A 122 -8.90 -2.14 13.81
N PRO A 123 -9.38 -3.39 13.89
CA PRO A 123 -9.47 -4.07 15.17
C PRO A 123 -8.08 -4.22 15.79
N LEU A 124 -8.00 -4.01 17.10
CA LEU A 124 -6.80 -4.37 17.84
C LEU A 124 -6.62 -5.89 17.77
N PRO A 125 -5.38 -6.37 17.60
CA PRO A 125 -5.11 -7.79 17.60
C PRO A 125 -5.47 -8.42 18.95
N ASP A 126 -6.16 -9.55 18.89
CA ASP A 126 -6.60 -10.28 20.07
C ASP A 126 -5.43 -10.92 20.83
N ALA A 127 -5.73 -11.49 22.00
CA ALA A 127 -4.70 -12.10 22.85
C ALA A 127 -3.95 -13.22 22.15
N GLU A 128 -4.63 -14.00 21.31
CA GLU A 128 -4.03 -15.11 20.57
C GLU A 128 -3.08 -14.62 19.49
N SER A 129 -3.47 -13.60 18.72
CA SER A 129 -2.63 -12.98 17.68
C SER A 129 -1.38 -12.35 18.28
N ARG A 130 -1.51 -11.71 19.46
CA ARG A 130 -0.37 -11.17 20.20
C ARG A 130 0.55 -12.28 20.71
N HIS A 131 -0.02 -13.36 21.24
CA HIS A 131 0.73 -14.53 21.68
C HIS A 131 1.51 -15.16 20.53
N ALA A 132 0.87 -15.33 19.37
CA ALA A 132 1.49 -15.84 18.15
C ALA A 132 2.71 -15.00 17.74
N LEU A 133 2.59 -13.68 17.73
CA LEU A 133 3.72 -12.80 17.39
C LEU A 133 4.87 -12.92 18.40
N LEU A 134 4.58 -12.95 19.70
CA LEU A 134 5.59 -13.09 20.75
C LEU A 134 6.32 -14.43 20.62
N TYR A 135 5.58 -15.52 20.46
CA TYR A 135 6.13 -16.86 20.32
C TYR A 135 6.98 -17.00 19.04
N LEU A 136 6.46 -16.52 17.89
CA LEU A 136 7.21 -16.52 16.64
C LEU A 136 8.50 -15.69 16.76
N ASN A 137 8.44 -14.52 17.40
CA ASN A 137 9.63 -13.70 17.61
C ASN A 137 10.66 -14.37 18.53
N ALA A 138 10.24 -15.16 19.52
CA ALA A 138 11.16 -15.97 20.31
C ALA A 138 11.87 -17.04 19.45
N ARG A 139 11.14 -17.70 18.55
CA ARG A 139 11.72 -18.65 17.58
C ARG A 139 12.67 -17.96 16.60
N ARG A 140 12.32 -16.76 16.10
CA ARG A 140 13.19 -15.94 15.26
C ARG A 140 14.47 -15.53 15.97
N ALA A 141 14.39 -15.11 17.22
CA ALA A 141 15.56 -14.75 18.03
C ALA A 141 16.50 -15.94 18.24
N ALA A 142 15.96 -17.13 18.54
CA ALA A 142 16.75 -18.36 18.65
C ALA A 142 17.47 -18.73 17.34
N ALA A 143 16.92 -18.32 16.19
CA ALA A 143 17.52 -18.48 14.87
C ALA A 143 18.41 -17.29 14.42
N GLY A 144 18.64 -16.29 15.27
CA GLY A 144 19.43 -15.11 14.94
C GLY A 144 18.75 -14.13 13.96
N LEU A 145 17.42 -14.19 13.82
CA LEU A 145 16.65 -13.32 12.94
C LEU A 145 16.06 -12.12 13.69
N PRO A 146 15.92 -10.95 13.03
CA PRO A 146 15.30 -9.78 13.64
C PRO A 146 13.81 -10.03 13.94
N PRO A 147 13.25 -9.43 15.00
CA PRO A 147 11.83 -9.60 15.34
C PRO A 147 10.94 -8.96 14.26
N LEU A 148 9.78 -9.57 14.04
CA LEU A 148 8.69 -8.97 13.29
C LEU A 148 7.92 -7.99 14.18
N ARG A 149 7.26 -7.03 13.53
CA ARG A 149 6.31 -6.13 14.17
C ARG A 149 4.89 -6.48 13.72
N LEU A 150 3.95 -6.27 14.64
CA LEU A 150 2.53 -6.36 14.35
C LEU A 150 2.14 -5.23 13.40
N GLU A 151 1.42 -5.59 12.36
CA GLU A 151 0.85 -4.64 11.41
C GLU A 151 -0.69 -4.78 11.45
N PRO A 152 -1.45 -3.73 11.83
CA PRO A 152 -2.90 -3.81 12.03
C PRO A 152 -3.72 -4.17 10.79
N THR A 153 -3.34 -3.70 9.59
CA THR A 153 -4.04 -4.03 8.34
C THR A 153 -3.88 -5.51 7.96
N LEU A 154 -2.70 -6.09 8.15
CA LEU A 154 -2.43 -7.52 7.98
C LEU A 154 -3.17 -8.35 9.04
N ALA A 155 -3.25 -7.88 10.29
CA ALA A 155 -4.03 -8.54 11.32
C ALA A 155 -5.53 -8.57 10.99
N ALA A 156 -6.07 -7.47 10.46
CA ALA A 156 -7.45 -7.41 9.98
C ALA A 156 -7.69 -8.37 8.81
N ALA A 157 -6.78 -8.39 7.83
CA ALA A 157 -6.83 -9.31 6.69
C ALA A 157 -6.79 -10.78 7.13
N ALA A 158 -5.85 -11.15 8.01
CA ALA A 158 -5.71 -12.50 8.54
C ALA A 158 -6.94 -12.94 9.34
N THR A 159 -7.49 -12.05 10.18
CA THR A 159 -8.71 -12.33 10.96
C THR A 159 -9.92 -12.55 10.05
N ALA A 160 -10.11 -11.70 9.05
CA ALA A 160 -11.18 -11.85 8.07
C ALA A 160 -11.05 -13.17 7.28
N HIS A 161 -9.82 -13.50 6.86
CA HIS A 161 -9.54 -14.71 6.12
C HIS A 161 -9.75 -15.98 6.96
N ALA A 162 -9.28 -16.01 8.22
CA ALA A 162 -9.51 -17.12 9.12
C ALA A 162 -11.02 -17.39 9.33
N ARG A 163 -11.84 -16.34 9.45
CA ARG A 163 -13.31 -16.45 9.53
C ARG A 163 -13.95 -16.95 8.23
N TYR A 164 -13.37 -16.62 7.08
CA TYR A 164 -13.79 -17.14 5.79
C TYR A 164 -13.48 -18.64 5.68
N VAL A 165 -12.24 -19.04 5.98
CA VAL A 165 -11.79 -20.45 5.94
C VAL A 165 -12.60 -21.32 6.91
N ALA A 166 -12.93 -20.81 8.10
CA ALA A 166 -13.75 -21.52 9.08
C ALA A 166 -15.16 -21.88 8.59
N ARG A 167 -15.65 -21.29 7.49
CA ARG A 167 -16.94 -21.60 6.87
C ARG A 167 -16.88 -22.78 5.90
N GLY A 168 -15.68 -23.33 5.64
CA GLY A 168 -15.46 -24.49 4.78
C GLY A 168 -15.50 -24.21 3.28
N PRO A 169 -14.69 -23.27 2.74
CA PRO A 169 -14.74 -22.88 1.33
C PRO A 169 -14.21 -23.93 0.33
N GLY A 170 -13.69 -25.08 0.77
CA GLY A 170 -13.15 -26.15 -0.08
C GLY A 170 -11.68 -26.47 0.18
N PHE A 171 -11.02 -27.13 -0.78
CA PHE A 171 -9.68 -27.75 -0.62
C PHE A 171 -8.50 -26.77 -0.62
N ASP A 172 -8.62 -25.59 -1.23
CA ASP A 172 -7.58 -24.56 -1.19
C ASP A 172 -7.98 -23.46 -0.20
N GLY A 173 -7.35 -23.48 0.98
CA GLY A 173 -7.61 -22.51 2.04
C GLY A 173 -7.00 -21.13 1.78
N HIS A 174 -6.08 -20.99 0.82
CA HIS A 174 -5.38 -19.72 0.55
C HIS A 174 -6.20 -18.76 -0.31
N MET A 175 -7.17 -19.28 -1.04
CA MET A 175 -7.94 -18.55 -2.04
C MET A 175 -9.36 -18.29 -1.53
N GLN A 176 -9.93 -17.15 -1.91
CA GLN A 176 -11.36 -16.87 -1.69
C GLN A 176 -12.13 -16.83 -3.00
N GLU A 177 -13.36 -17.31 -2.97
CA GLU A 177 -14.29 -17.31 -4.10
C GLU A 177 -15.01 -15.96 -4.18
N PRO A 178 -14.93 -15.23 -5.30
CA PRO A 178 -15.67 -13.99 -5.49
C PRO A 178 -17.18 -14.15 -5.22
N GLY A 179 -17.75 -13.25 -4.43
CA GLY A 179 -19.18 -13.25 -4.09
C GLY A 179 -19.57 -14.15 -2.92
N ALA A 180 -18.65 -14.97 -2.38
CA ALA A 180 -18.91 -15.73 -1.17
C ALA A 180 -19.02 -14.83 0.08
N ALA A 181 -19.76 -15.28 1.08
CA ALA A 181 -19.93 -14.53 2.33
C ALA A 181 -18.59 -14.35 3.06
N GLY A 182 -18.21 -13.10 3.32
CA GLY A 182 -16.92 -12.76 3.93
C GLY A 182 -15.75 -12.68 2.94
N PHE A 183 -16.02 -12.67 1.63
CA PHE A 183 -15.02 -12.38 0.61
C PHE A 183 -14.42 -10.97 0.80
N THR A 184 -13.10 -10.90 0.85
CA THR A 184 -12.32 -9.66 0.91
C THR A 184 -11.24 -9.59 -0.16
N GLY A 185 -10.99 -10.68 -0.89
CA GLY A 185 -10.02 -10.72 -1.99
C GLY A 185 -9.59 -12.16 -2.31
N VAL A 186 -9.30 -12.42 -3.58
CA VAL A 186 -8.98 -13.78 -4.05
C VAL A 186 -7.67 -14.27 -3.44
N HIS A 187 -6.58 -13.52 -3.62
CA HIS A 187 -5.25 -13.88 -3.11
C HIS A 187 -4.91 -13.16 -1.80
N PRO A 188 -3.88 -13.61 -1.05
CA PRO A 188 -3.44 -12.92 0.17
C PRO A 188 -3.16 -11.42 -0.02
N ALA A 189 -2.53 -11.06 -1.14
CA ALA A 189 -2.25 -9.65 -1.46
C ALA A 189 -3.53 -8.83 -1.72
N ASP A 190 -4.54 -9.42 -2.36
CA ASP A 190 -5.83 -8.76 -2.59
C ASP A 190 -6.54 -8.48 -1.25
N ARG A 191 -6.51 -9.46 -0.34
CA ARG A 191 -7.09 -9.33 1.00
C ARG A 191 -6.35 -8.31 1.87
N ALA A 192 -5.03 -8.26 1.75
CA ALA A 192 -4.20 -7.26 2.43
C ALA A 192 -4.51 -5.84 1.91
N ALA A 193 -4.59 -5.69 0.58
CA ALA A 193 -4.94 -4.43 -0.07
C ALA A 193 -6.36 -3.95 0.29
N TYR A 194 -7.32 -4.86 0.45
CA TYR A 194 -8.67 -4.55 0.91
C TYR A 194 -8.69 -3.83 2.27
N PHE A 195 -7.72 -4.11 3.15
CA PHE A 195 -7.55 -3.43 4.44
C PHE A 195 -6.48 -2.34 4.44
N GLY A 196 -5.92 -1.99 3.28
CA GLY A 196 -4.98 -0.88 3.13
C GLY A 196 -3.48 -1.24 3.15
N TYR A 197 -3.13 -2.52 3.06
CA TYR A 197 -1.73 -2.96 2.95
C TYR A 197 -1.35 -3.20 1.49
N TYR A 198 -0.38 -2.45 0.97
CA TYR A 198 0.00 -2.51 -0.45
C TYR A 198 1.42 -3.02 -0.69
N GLU A 199 2.12 -3.43 0.37
CA GLU A 199 3.43 -4.05 0.24
C GLU A 199 3.32 -5.54 -0.10
N ARG A 200 4.45 -6.14 -0.43
CA ARG A 200 4.50 -7.56 -0.78
C ARG A 200 4.14 -8.42 0.44
N THR A 201 3.20 -9.34 0.24
CA THR A 201 2.71 -10.26 1.29
C THR A 201 2.90 -11.72 0.89
N SER A 202 3.02 -12.58 1.90
CA SER A 202 2.96 -14.04 1.79
C SER A 202 2.08 -14.59 2.91
N GLU A 203 1.58 -15.81 2.75
CA GLU A 203 0.67 -16.41 3.73
C GLU A 203 1.07 -17.85 4.06
N VAL A 204 0.87 -18.20 5.32
CA VAL A 204 0.79 -19.57 5.83
C VAL A 204 -0.51 -19.70 6.61
N ILE A 205 -1.15 -20.86 6.53
CA ILE A 205 -2.39 -21.17 7.25
C ILE A 205 -2.19 -22.45 8.07
N SER A 206 -2.88 -22.55 9.19
CA SER A 206 -2.90 -23.75 10.02
C SER A 206 -4.32 -23.97 10.52
N TYR A 207 -4.69 -25.25 10.65
CA TYR A 207 -5.95 -25.69 11.25
C TYR A 207 -5.76 -26.16 12.69
N ARG A 208 -4.53 -26.04 13.24
CA ARG A 208 -4.22 -26.41 14.62
C ARG A 208 -4.84 -25.40 15.57
N ARG A 209 -5.29 -25.91 16.72
CA ARG A 209 -5.76 -25.06 17.81
C ARG A 209 -4.58 -24.51 18.59
N GLY A 210 -4.51 -23.19 18.67
CA GLY A 210 -3.50 -22.45 19.45
C GLY A 210 -2.26 -22.07 18.63
N ALA A 211 -1.74 -20.88 18.90
CA ALA A 211 -0.66 -20.25 18.15
C ALA A 211 0.63 -21.06 18.13
N GLU A 212 1.02 -21.64 19.28
CA GLU A 212 2.27 -22.42 19.37
C GLU A 212 2.21 -23.66 18.48
N ALA A 213 1.11 -24.42 18.56
CA ALA A 213 0.94 -25.62 17.74
C ALA A 213 0.90 -25.31 16.23
N ALA A 214 0.28 -24.19 15.85
CA ALA A 214 0.27 -23.72 14.46
C ALA A 214 1.68 -23.32 13.99
N ILE A 215 2.43 -22.60 14.82
CA ILE A 215 3.79 -22.16 14.48
C ILE A 215 4.76 -23.34 14.38
N GLU A 216 4.72 -24.28 15.33
CA GLU A 216 5.57 -25.46 15.28
C GLU A 216 5.27 -26.36 14.07
N GLU A 217 4.00 -26.46 13.65
CA GLU A 217 3.64 -27.15 12.41
C GLU A 217 4.40 -26.57 11.21
N TRP A 218 4.39 -25.25 11.04
CA TRP A 218 5.10 -24.58 9.94
C TRP A 218 6.63 -24.70 10.03
N LEU A 219 7.20 -24.73 11.24
CA LEU A 219 8.65 -24.88 11.43
C LEU A 219 9.15 -26.31 11.20
N SER A 220 8.24 -27.29 11.26
CA SER A 220 8.54 -28.71 11.08
C SER A 220 8.31 -29.24 9.65
N ALA A 221 7.70 -28.42 8.79
CA ALA A 221 7.32 -28.77 7.43
C ALA A 221 8.48 -28.67 6.42
#